data_AF-A0A960IAK4-F1
#
_entry.id   AF-A0A960IAK4-F1
#
_cell.length_a   1.000
_cell.length_b   1.000
_cell.length_c   1.000
_cell.angle_alpha   90.00
_cell.angle_beta   90.00
_cell.angle_gamma   90.00
#
_symmetry.space_group_name_H-M   'P 1'
#
loop_
_entity.id
_entity.type
_entity.pdbx_description
1 polymer ?
#
loop_
_entity_poly.entity_id
_entity_poly.type
_entity_poly.pdbx_seq_one_letter_code
_entity_poly.pdbx_strand_id
1 'polypeptide(L)'
;MIRLTRLRQTDPLYLNPDHIERLEHHHETVVRLLNGNEYVVCESPDEIVDQVVMLRARSIALAARLAADDLDARVGTMSHEVSLAAGTTPLPEVSTTHPDRPAVRPPDAEG
;
A
#
# COMPACT_ATOMS: atom_id res chain seq x y z
N MET A 1 13.55 3.91 -14.22
CA MET A 1 14.46 4.09 -15.37
C MET A 1 15.86 3.71 -14.94
N ILE A 2 16.60 3.00 -15.79
CA ILE A 2 18.03 2.71 -15.62
C ILE A 2 18.85 3.63 -16.53
N ARG A 3 20.08 3.94 -16.14
CA ARG A 3 20.98 4.81 -16.90
C ARG A 3 22.10 3.97 -17.49
N LEU A 4 22.15 3.93 -18.80
CA LEU A 4 23.17 3.23 -19.57
C LEU A 4 24.02 4.23 -20.36
N THR A 5 25.20 3.78 -20.76
CA THR A 5 26.16 4.58 -21.51
C THR A 5 26.17 4.04 -22.92
N ARG A 6 25.66 4.82 -23.88
CA ARG A 6 25.69 4.40 -25.28
C ARG A 6 27.12 4.43 -25.78
N LEU A 7 27.48 3.39 -26.51
CA LEU A 7 28.80 3.33 -27.09
C LEU A 7 28.97 4.41 -28.17
N ARG A 8 30.07 5.17 -28.10
CA ARG A 8 30.44 6.22 -29.06
C ARG A 8 29.47 7.42 -29.12
N GLN A 9 28.68 7.63 -28.06
CA GLN A 9 27.81 8.80 -27.91
C GLN A 9 28.05 9.47 -26.55
N THR A 10 28.03 10.80 -26.55
CA THR A 10 28.27 11.60 -25.34
C THR A 10 27.08 11.58 -24.40
N ASP A 11 25.87 11.46 -24.95
CA ASP A 11 24.63 11.53 -24.17
C ASP A 11 24.28 10.18 -23.53
N PRO A 12 23.90 10.17 -22.24
CA PRO A 12 23.47 8.95 -21.57
C PRO A 12 22.12 8.46 -22.11
N LEU A 13 21.93 7.14 -22.12
CA LEU A 13 20.66 6.51 -22.43
C LEU A 13 19.89 6.22 -21.14
N TYR A 14 18.73 6.86 -20.98
CA TYR A 14 17.78 6.50 -19.95
C TYR A 14 16.75 5.55 -20.53
N LEU A 15 16.73 4.32 -20.03
CA LEU A 15 15.91 3.25 -20.57
C LEU A 15 14.92 2.75 -19.51
N ASN A 16 13.68 2.46 -19.95
CA ASN A 16 12.77 1.66 -19.17
C ASN A 16 13.18 0.18 -19.28
N PRO A 17 13.63 -0.47 -18.19
CA PRO A 17 14.08 -1.86 -18.30
C PRO A 17 12.95 -2.84 -18.66
N ASP A 18 11.69 -2.47 -18.44
CA ASP A 18 10.56 -3.31 -18.82
C ASP A 18 10.33 -3.35 -20.35
N HIS A 19 10.99 -2.48 -21.10
CA HIS A 19 10.97 -2.52 -22.56
C HIS A 19 12.10 -3.36 -23.16
N ILE A 20 13.02 -3.88 -22.33
CA ILE A 20 14.10 -4.73 -22.82
C ILE A 20 13.51 -6.08 -23.20
N GLU A 21 13.71 -6.46 -24.46
CA GLU A 21 13.37 -7.78 -24.96
C GLU A 21 14.53 -8.75 -24.73
N ARG A 22 15.75 -8.33 -25.09
CA ARG A 22 16.94 -9.19 -25.08
C ARG A 22 18.22 -8.39 -24.89
N LEU A 23 19.17 -9.00 -24.18
CA LEU A 23 20.55 -8.55 -24.07
C LEU A 23 21.45 -9.55 -24.82
N GLU A 24 22.28 -9.04 -25.72
CA GLU A 24 23.28 -9.84 -26.46
C GLU A 24 24.68 -9.31 -26.16
N HIS A 25 25.62 -10.21 -25.88
CA HIS A 25 27.01 -9.82 -25.58
C HIS A 25 27.97 -10.62 -26.45
N HIS A 26 28.73 -9.91 -27.29
CA HIS A 26 29.75 -10.50 -28.17
C HIS A 26 31.12 -9.84 -27.93
N HIS A 27 31.18 -8.53 -28.14
CA HIS A 27 32.32 -7.67 -27.80
C HIS A 27 31.83 -6.45 -27.01
N GLU A 28 30.70 -5.91 -27.48
CA GLU A 28 29.92 -4.87 -26.84
C GLU A 28 28.54 -5.46 -26.51
N THR A 29 27.81 -4.84 -25.59
CA THR A 29 26.47 -5.27 -25.23
C THR A 29 25.44 -4.59 -26.12
N VAL A 30 24.57 -5.36 -26.75
CA VAL A 30 23.44 -4.88 -27.55
C VAL A 30 22.15 -5.10 -26.75
N VAL A 31 21.42 -4.03 -26.52
CA VAL A 31 20.11 -4.01 -25.87
C VAL A 31 19.04 -3.92 -26.95
N ARG A 32 18.29 -5.01 -27.17
CA ARG A 32 17.11 -5.01 -28.03
C ARG A 32 15.87 -4.68 -27.22
N LEU A 33 15.07 -3.76 -27.73
CA LEU A 33 13.80 -3.37 -27.13
C LEU A 33 12.63 -4.08 -27.82
N LEU A 34 11.52 -4.23 -27.09
CA LEU A 34 10.27 -4.84 -27.59
C LEU A 34 9.67 -4.15 -28.82
N ASN A 35 10.07 -2.91 -29.12
CA ASN A 35 9.64 -2.17 -30.30
C ASN A 35 10.56 -2.38 -31.52
N GLY A 36 11.57 -3.25 -31.41
CA GLY A 36 12.56 -3.52 -32.45
C GLY A 36 13.76 -2.55 -32.46
N ASN A 37 13.80 -1.53 -31.60
CA ASN A 37 14.95 -0.64 -31.50
C ASN A 37 16.13 -1.34 -30.81
N GLU A 38 17.35 -1.01 -31.23
CA GLU A 38 18.57 -1.57 -30.65
C GLU A 38 19.52 -0.47 -30.19
N TYR A 39 20.19 -0.71 -29.06
CA TYR A 39 21.20 0.19 -28.51
C TYR A 39 22.45 -0.59 -28.15
N VAL A 40 23.61 -0.10 -28.59
CA VAL A 40 24.91 -0.62 -28.15
C VAL A 40 25.36 0.18 -26.93
N VAL A 41 25.68 -0.50 -25.84
CA VAL A 41 26.02 0.11 -24.55
C VAL A 41 27.34 -0.42 -23.99
N CYS A 42 27.94 0.35 -23.09
CA CYS A 42 29.19 0.00 -22.43
C CYS A 42 29.00 -1.02 -21.30
N GLU A 43 27.83 -1.03 -20.67
CA GLU A 43 27.51 -1.93 -19.57
C GLU A 43 27.37 -3.38 -20.05
N SER A 44 27.88 -4.32 -19.26
CA SER A 44 27.67 -5.75 -19.45
C SER A 44 26.21 -6.15 -19.17
N PRO A 45 25.75 -7.31 -19.67
CA PRO A 45 24.40 -7.80 -19.34
C PRO A 45 24.15 -7.93 -17.84
N ASP A 46 25.16 -8.38 -17.08
CA ASP A 46 25.04 -8.56 -15.63
C ASP A 46 24.89 -7.22 -14.90
N GLU A 47 25.68 -6.21 -15.28
CA GLU A 47 25.54 -4.85 -14.73
C GLU A 47 24.16 -4.24 -15.02
N ILE A 48 23.62 -4.50 -16.22
CA ILE A 48 22.27 -4.06 -16.59
C ILE A 48 21.25 -4.75 -15.69
N VAL A 49 21.33 -6.08 -15.54
CA VAL A 49 20.44 -6.86 -14.68
C VAL A 49 20.48 -6.36 -13.23
N ASP A 50 21.67 -6.12 -12.69
CA ASP A 50 21.85 -5.58 -11.33
C ASP A 50 21.19 -4.22 -11.18
N GLN A 51 21.32 -3.33 -12.18
CA GLN A 51 20.61 -2.05 -12.17
C GLN A 51 19.08 -2.23 -12.16
N VAL A 52 18.55 -3.19 -12.93
CA VAL A 52 17.11 -3.50 -12.94
C VAL A 52 16.64 -4.03 -11.58
N VAL A 53 17.38 -4.97 -11.01
CA VAL A 53 17.08 -5.54 -9.69
C VAL A 53 17.08 -4.45 -8.63
N MET A 54 18.11 -3.60 -8.61
CA MET A 54 18.22 -2.50 -7.65
C MET A 54 17.12 -1.47 -7.83
N LEU A 55 16.74 -1.15 -9.06
CA LEU A 55 15.60 -0.27 -9.33
C LEU A 55 14.31 -0.86 -8.75
N ARG A 56 14.00 -2.12 -9.04
CA ARG A 56 12.78 -2.79 -8.57
C ARG A 56 12.76 -2.93 -7.05
N ALA A 57 13.87 -3.32 -6.45
CA ALA A 57 14.03 -3.41 -5.00
C ALA A 57 13.78 -2.06 -4.31
N ARG A 58 14.33 -0.96 -4.85
CA ARG A 58 14.10 0.39 -4.32
C ARG A 58 12.63 0.80 -4.40
N SER A 59 11.96 0.53 -5.51
CA SER A 59 10.53 0.82 -5.66
C SER A 59 9.67 0.05 -4.65
N ILE A 60 9.92 -1.25 -4.48
CA ILE A 60 9.20 -2.10 -3.52
C ILE A 60 9.48 -1.64 -2.08
N ALA A 61 10.74 -1.39 -1.74
CA ALA A 61 11.13 -0.95 -0.39
C ALA A 61 10.54 0.44 -0.05
N LEU A 62 10.43 1.33 -1.03
CA LEU A 62 9.74 2.61 -0.82
C LEU A 62 8.24 2.40 -0.61
N ALA A 63 7.59 1.61 -1.46
CA ALA A 63 6.16 1.32 -1.32
C ALA A 63 5.82 0.66 0.03
N ALA A 64 6.64 -0.30 0.48
CA ALA A 64 6.46 -0.96 1.77
C ALA A 64 6.57 0.00 2.95
N ARG A 65 7.52 0.95 2.91
CA ARG A 65 7.66 1.98 3.95
C ARG A 65 6.46 2.93 3.99
N LEU A 66 6.03 3.44 2.84
CA LEU A 66 4.86 4.31 2.76
C LEU A 66 3.60 3.60 3.30
N ALA A 67 3.42 2.31 2.99
CA ALA A 67 2.30 1.53 3.50
C ALA A 67 2.36 1.31 5.03
N ALA A 68 3.57 1.16 5.59
CA ALA A 68 3.75 1.04 7.04
C ALA A 68 3.46 2.38 7.74
N ASP A 69 3.97 3.49 7.22
CA ASP A 69 3.73 4.83 7.76
C ASP A 69 2.23 5.17 7.75
N ASP A 70 1.50 4.83 6.68
CA ASP A 70 0.05 4.99 6.59
C ASP A 70 -0.70 4.15 7.64
N LEU A 71 -0.25 2.91 7.89
CA LEU A 71 -0.85 2.05 8.92
C LEU A 71 -0.64 2.64 10.32
N ASP A 72 0.57 3.12 10.62
CA ASP A 72 0.89 3.75 11.89
C ASP A 72 0.04 5.00 12.13
N ALA A 73 -0.16 5.83 11.11
CA ALA A 73 -1.05 6.99 11.19
C ALA A 73 -2.50 6.61 11.49
N ARG A 74 -3.00 5.53 10.87
CA ARG A 74 -4.36 5.02 11.10
C ARG A 74 -4.53 4.39 12.47
N VAL A 75 -3.55 3.63 12.96
CA VAL A 75 -3.56 3.06 14.32
C VAL A 75 -3.49 4.17 15.37
N GLY A 76 -2.69 5.21 15.14
CA GLY A 76 -2.63 6.39 16.01
C GLY A 76 -3.99 7.10 16.12
N THR A 77 -4.69 7.26 14.99
CA THR A 77 -6.02 7.87 14.93
C THR A 77 -7.07 7.00 15.65
N MET A 78 -7.09 5.70 15.37
CA MET A 78 -8.02 4.77 16.04
C MET A 78 -7.77 4.67 17.54
N SER A 79 -6.51 4.72 17.99
CA SER A 79 -6.18 4.69 19.42
C SER A 79 -6.72 5.94 20.14
N HIS A 80 -6.67 7.11 19.49
CA HIS A 80 -7.22 8.35 20.01
C HIS A 80 -8.76 8.31 20.07
N GLU A 81 -9.42 7.80 19.03
CA GLU A 81 -10.88 7.64 18.99
C GLU A 81 -11.41 6.60 19.98
N VAL A 82 -10.73 5.45 20.11
CA VAL A 82 -11.07 4.43 21.11
C VAL A 82 -10.86 4.97 22.53
N SER A 83 -9.84 5.80 22.77
CA SER A 83 -9.65 6.46 24.06
C SER A 83 -10.74 7.49 24.38
N LEU A 84 -11.29 8.19 23.37
CA LEU A 84 -12.42 9.10 23.51
C LEU A 84 -13.73 8.34 23.78
N ALA A 85 -13.93 7.18 23.14
CA ALA A 85 -15.11 6.33 23.35
C ALA A 85 -15.06 5.51 24.65
N ALA A 86 -13.86 5.20 25.16
CA ALA A 86 -13.64 4.50 26.43
C ALA A 86 -13.71 5.43 27.66
N GLY A 87 -13.80 6.74 27.45
CA GLY A 87 -14.22 7.68 28.50
C GLY A 87 -15.68 7.41 28.84
N THR A 88 -15.91 6.73 29.97
CA THR A 88 -17.21 6.30 30.50
C THR A 88 -18.31 7.36 30.31
N THR A 89 -19.13 7.22 29.26
CA THR A 89 -20.46 7.80 29.26
C THR A 89 -21.29 6.99 30.26
N PRO A 90 -21.79 7.58 31.36
CA PRO A 90 -22.68 6.85 32.24
C PRO A 90 -23.92 6.44 31.45
N LEU A 91 -24.35 5.19 31.63
CA LEU A 91 -25.59 4.68 31.03
C LEU A 91 -26.74 5.63 31.38
N PRO A 92 -27.63 5.98 30.42
CA PRO A 92 -28.83 6.73 30.75
C PRO A 92 -29.68 5.92 31.73
N GLU A 93 -30.04 6.51 32.88
CA GLU A 93 -30.92 5.87 33.85
C GLU A 93 -32.27 5.56 33.19
N VAL A 94 -32.57 4.27 33.02
CA VAL A 94 -33.89 3.80 32.58
C VAL A 94 -34.86 4.01 33.73
N SER A 95 -35.59 5.12 33.69
CA SER A 95 -36.81 5.29 34.49
C SER A 95 -37.84 4.27 34.01
N THR A 96 -38.02 3.19 34.75
CA THR A 96 -39.12 2.24 34.54
C THR A 96 -40.43 2.92 34.94
N THR A 97 -41.05 3.65 34.02
CA THR A 97 -42.44 4.07 34.16
C THR A 97 -43.32 2.84 33.99
N HIS A 98 -43.80 2.32 35.11
CA HIS A 98 -44.76 1.23 35.20
C HIS A 98 -46.09 1.68 34.57
N PRO A 99 -46.58 1.04 33.48
CA PRO A 99 -47.87 1.37 32.92
C PRO A 99 -48.98 0.72 33.76
N ASP A 100 -49.78 1.60 34.36
CA ASP A 100 -51.22 1.48 34.60
C ASP A 100 -51.80 0.05 34.61
N ARG A 101 -51.94 -0.51 35.81
CA ARG A 101 -52.66 -1.76 36.06
C ARG A 101 -54.16 -1.44 36.14
N PRO A 102 -55.02 -1.97 35.26
CA PRO A 102 -56.45 -1.68 35.34
C PRO A 102 -57.04 -2.27 36.62
N ALA A 103 -57.91 -1.49 37.26
CA ALA A 103 -58.60 -1.86 38.49
C ALA A 103 -59.48 -3.11 38.27
N VAL A 104 -59.01 -4.25 38.76
CA VAL A 104 -59.84 -5.46 38.93
C VAL A 104 -60.79 -5.19 40.09
N ARG A 105 -62.09 -5.13 39.78
CA ARG A 105 -63.20 -5.05 40.73
C ARG A 105 -63.21 -6.32 41.59
N PRO A 106 -63.32 -6.24 42.93
CA PRO A 106 -63.36 -7.43 43.76
C PRO A 106 -64.69 -8.15 43.55
N PRO A 107 -64.70 -9.49 43.39
CA PRO A 107 -65.86 -10.29 43.72
C PRO A 107 -65.79 -10.71 45.20
N ASP A 108 -66.98 -10.81 45.77
CA ASP A 108 -67.37 -11.67 46.91
C ASP A 108 -67.50 -11.02 48.30
N ALA A 109 -68.77 -10.89 48.70
CA ALA A 109 -69.30 -11.44 49.94
C ALA A 109 -70.81 -11.69 49.71
N GLU A 110 -71.52 -12.70 50.18
CA GLU A 110 -71.32 -13.94 50.95
C GLU A 110 -72.74 -14.57 50.98
N GLY A 111 -72.88 -15.89 51.10
CA GLY A 111 -74.13 -16.55 51.51
C GLY A 111 -74.92 -17.27 50.43
#